data_AF-A0A4V2XAD0-F1
#
_entry.id   AF-A0A4V2XAD0-F1
#
_cell.length_a   1.000
_cell.length_b   1.000
_cell.length_c   1.000
_cell.angle_alpha   90.00
_cell.angle_beta   90.00
_cell.angle_gamma   90.00
#
_symmetry.space_group_name_H-M   'P 1'
#
loop_
_entity.id
_entity.type
_entity.pdbx_description
1 polymer ?
#
loop_
_entity_poly.entity_id
_entity_poly.type
_entity_poly.pdbx_seq_one_letter_code
_entity_poly.pdbx_strand_id
1 'polypeptide(L)'
;MSWETVSCWIESHPGLASWVQAVGSILAILAAIWIANRDSRFRRNADREARLGALVRAITAVTDAKKRVVAGFEGMKEIGPSRELVAAIKSDLQKSEEHLKEAMSIHGVDSEIYVHLYDARIAVESSAQMLYLVSSGGTTGEITLAGLDAALDSLKKMQIAKG
;
A
#
# COMPACT_ATOMS: atom_id res chain seq x y z
N MET A 1 -2.17 -50.33 32.00
CA MET A 1 -3.63 -50.34 32.25
C MET A 1 -4.31 -50.64 30.95
N SER A 2 -4.97 -51.79 30.92
CA SER A 2 -5.19 -52.62 29.74
C SER A 2 -6.39 -52.16 28.92
N TRP A 3 -6.32 -52.42 27.61
CA TRP A 3 -7.42 -52.28 26.65
C TRP A 3 -8.69 -53.05 27.09
N GLU A 4 -8.51 -54.03 27.97
CA GLU A 4 -9.56 -54.84 28.62
C GLU A 4 -10.40 -54.03 29.62
N THR A 5 -9.82 -53.01 30.26
CA THR A 5 -10.56 -52.12 31.19
C THR A 5 -11.44 -51.13 30.41
N VAL A 6 -10.99 -50.69 29.23
CA VAL A 6 -11.74 -49.79 28.35
C VAL A 6 -12.91 -50.53 27.69
N SER A 7 -12.71 -51.78 27.30
CA SER A 7 -13.77 -52.62 26.71
C SER A 7 -14.86 -53.00 27.72
N CYS A 8 -14.51 -53.43 28.94
CA CYS A 8 -15.51 -53.69 30.00
C CYS A 8 -16.34 -52.46 30.40
N TRP A 9 -15.76 -51.26 30.29
CA TRP A 9 -16.47 -50.00 30.61
C TRP A 9 -17.47 -49.61 29.51
N ILE A 10 -17.12 -49.82 28.23
CA ILE A 10 -18.00 -49.57 27.07
C ILE A 10 -19.21 -50.52 27.07
N GLU A 11 -19.01 -51.79 27.43
CA GLU A 11 -20.09 -52.79 27.50
C GLU A 11 -21.12 -52.46 28.60
N SER A 12 -20.69 -51.83 29.70
CA SER A 12 -21.54 -51.58 30.88
C SER A 12 -22.34 -50.27 30.79
N HIS A 13 -21.96 -49.33 29.92
CA HIS A 13 -22.60 -48.00 29.82
C HIS A 13 -22.71 -47.50 28.36
N PRO A 14 -23.57 -48.12 27.53
CA PRO A 14 -23.74 -47.75 26.11
C PRO A 14 -24.17 -46.29 25.90
N GLY A 15 -24.81 -45.67 26.90
CA GLY A 15 -25.20 -44.25 26.85
C GLY A 15 -24.05 -43.25 27.03
N LEU A 16 -22.94 -43.63 27.68
CA LEU A 16 -21.81 -42.74 27.97
C LEU A 16 -20.92 -42.52 26.74
N ALA A 17 -20.69 -43.56 25.93
CA ALA A 17 -19.91 -43.48 24.70
C ALA A 17 -20.57 -42.55 23.66
N SER A 18 -21.89 -42.67 23.48
CA SER A 18 -22.66 -41.80 22.58
C SER A 18 -22.63 -40.34 23.03
N TRP A 19 -22.63 -40.09 24.35
CA TRP A 19 -22.57 -38.73 24.88
C TRP A 19 -21.19 -38.09 24.69
N VAL A 20 -20.09 -38.82 24.97
CA VAL A 20 -18.72 -38.32 24.75
C VAL A 20 -18.48 -38.00 23.27
N GLN A 21 -19.02 -38.81 22.35
CA GLN A 21 -18.92 -38.54 20.91
C GLN A 21 -19.69 -37.28 20.51
N ALA A 22 -20.90 -37.09 21.05
CA ALA A 22 -21.69 -35.89 20.78
C ALA A 22 -21.02 -34.62 21.33
N VAL A 23 -20.52 -34.66 22.58
CA VAL A 23 -19.80 -33.54 23.19
C VAL A 23 -18.49 -33.26 22.46
N GLY A 24 -17.73 -34.29 22.09
CA GLY A 24 -16.50 -34.15 21.31
C GLY A 24 -16.75 -33.50 19.95
N SER A 25 -17.84 -33.87 19.28
CA SER A 25 -18.23 -33.27 17.99
C SER A 25 -18.59 -31.79 18.15
N ILE A 26 -19.33 -31.44 19.21
CA ILE A 26 -19.66 -30.04 19.51
C ILE A 26 -18.40 -29.22 19.81
N LEU A 27 -17.48 -29.75 20.63
CA LEU A 27 -16.22 -29.08 20.95
C LEU A 27 -15.33 -28.90 19.72
N ALA A 28 -15.28 -29.89 18.83
CA ALA A 28 -14.53 -29.80 17.57
C ALA A 28 -15.08 -28.68 16.67
N ILE A 29 -16.42 -28.57 16.55
CA ILE A 29 -17.07 -27.49 15.79
C ILE A 29 -16.76 -26.13 16.42
N LEU A 30 -16.86 -26.00 17.74
CA LEU A 30 -16.55 -24.75 18.44
C LEU A 30 -15.09 -24.35 18.29
N ALA A 31 -14.16 -25.30 18.37
CA ALA A 31 -12.74 -25.05 18.14
C ALA A 31 -12.46 -24.59 16.70
N ALA A 32 -13.10 -25.20 15.71
CA ALA A 32 -12.97 -24.80 14.30
C ALA A 32 -13.49 -23.37 14.07
N ILE A 33 -14.67 -23.03 14.61
CA ILE A 33 -15.22 -21.66 14.54
C ILE A 33 -14.30 -20.67 15.23
N TRP A 34 -13.75 -21.02 16.40
CA TRP A 34 -12.84 -20.15 17.15
C TRP A 34 -11.54 -19.88 16.37
N ILE A 35 -10.94 -20.91 15.77
CA ILE A 35 -9.74 -20.77 14.93
C ILE A 35 -10.04 -19.91 13.72
N ALA A 36 -11.14 -20.16 13.00
CA ALA A 36 -11.52 -19.39 11.81
C ALA A 36 -11.75 -17.90 12.15
N ASN A 37 -12.42 -17.62 13.27
CA ASN A 37 -12.66 -16.25 13.73
C ASN A 37 -11.38 -15.56 14.18
N ARG A 38 -10.49 -16.28 14.87
CA ARG A 38 -9.19 -15.77 15.29
C ARG A 38 -8.35 -15.40 14.06
N ASP A 39 -8.21 -16.32 13.12
CA ASP A 39 -7.43 -16.11 11.89
C ASP A 39 -8.00 -14.94 11.05
N SER A 40 -9.32 -14.85 10.92
CA SER A 40 -9.98 -13.73 10.24
C SER A 40 -9.65 -12.38 10.89
N ARG A 41 -9.64 -12.30 12.23
CA ARG A 41 -9.27 -11.07 12.94
C ARG A 41 -7.79 -10.71 12.77
N PHE A 42 -6.89 -11.70 12.85
CA PHE A 42 -5.46 -11.47 12.64
C PHE A 42 -5.18 -10.97 11.22
N ARG A 43 -5.77 -11.62 10.20
CA ARG A 43 -5.64 -11.19 8.80
C ARG A 43 -6.15 -9.76 8.59
N ARG A 44 -7.34 -9.43 9.13
CA ARG A 44 -7.89 -8.07 9.03
C ARG A 44 -7.00 -7.01 9.67
N ASN A 45 -6.36 -7.32 10.80
CA ASN A 45 -5.43 -6.40 11.45
C ASN A 45 -4.14 -6.24 10.64
N ALA A 46 -3.57 -7.35 10.15
CA ALA A 46 -2.40 -7.34 9.29
C ALA A 46 -2.64 -6.55 7.98
N ASP A 47 -3.81 -6.71 7.35
CA ASP A 47 -4.20 -5.97 6.15
C ASP A 47 -4.31 -4.46 6.43
N ARG A 48 -4.84 -4.07 7.60
CA ARG A 48 -4.93 -2.66 8.02
C ARG A 48 -3.54 -2.06 8.25
N GLU A 49 -2.67 -2.77 8.95
CA GLU A 49 -1.29 -2.32 9.20
C GLU A 49 -0.50 -2.20 7.90
N ALA A 50 -0.63 -3.18 7.00
CA ALA A 50 -0.02 -3.13 5.67
C ALA A 50 -0.51 -1.92 4.87
N ARG A 51 -1.82 -1.64 4.90
CA ARG A 51 -2.42 -0.48 4.22
C ARG A 51 -1.91 0.85 4.79
N LEU A 52 -1.82 0.99 6.11
CA LEU A 52 -1.27 2.20 6.74
C LEU A 52 0.21 2.38 6.37
N GLY A 53 0.99 1.31 6.38
CA GLY A 53 2.38 1.32 5.91
C GLY A 53 2.51 1.75 4.45
N ALA A 54 1.63 1.25 3.58
CA ALA A 54 1.56 1.63 2.18
C ALA A 54 1.21 3.11 2.00
N LEU A 55 0.23 3.64 2.76
CA LEU A 55 -0.13 5.07 2.74
C LEU A 55 1.04 5.97 3.11
N VAL A 56 1.75 5.66 4.20
CA VAL A 56 2.91 6.46 4.64
C VAL A 56 3.98 6.49 3.55
N ARG A 57 4.31 5.34 2.97
CA ARG A 57 5.31 5.26 1.89
C ARG A 57 4.85 5.99 0.63
N ALA A 58 3.57 5.88 0.27
CA ALA A 58 3.00 6.60 -0.86
C ALA A 58 3.11 8.11 -0.67
N ILE A 59 2.74 8.63 0.51
CA ILE A 59 2.88 10.05 0.85
C ILE A 59 4.34 10.50 0.77
N THR A 60 5.27 9.71 1.30
CA THR A 60 6.71 10.01 1.24
C THR A 60 7.19 10.06 -0.21
N ALA A 61 6.84 9.07 -1.04
CA ALA A 61 7.24 9.00 -2.44
C ALA A 61 6.69 10.19 -3.25
N VAL A 62 5.40 10.52 -3.10
CA VAL A 62 4.79 11.68 -3.78
C VAL A 62 5.39 13.00 -3.30
N THR A 63 5.68 13.13 -2.00
CA THR A 63 6.31 14.34 -1.45
C THR A 63 7.73 14.54 -2.00
N ASP A 64 8.53 13.47 -2.06
CA ASP A 64 9.88 13.52 -2.65
C ASP A 64 9.84 13.87 -4.14
N ALA A 65 8.94 13.23 -4.89
CA ALA A 65 8.69 13.54 -6.29
C ALA A 65 8.31 15.02 -6.50
N LYS A 66 7.38 15.54 -5.68
CA LYS A 66 7.00 16.96 -5.72
C LYS A 66 8.19 17.88 -5.49
N LYS A 67 9.00 17.61 -4.45
CA LYS A 67 10.18 18.43 -4.15
C LYS A 67 11.16 18.48 -5.31
N ARG A 68 11.42 17.34 -5.97
CA ARG A 68 12.34 17.28 -7.11
C ARG A 68 11.79 17.98 -8.35
N VAL A 69 10.49 17.87 -8.61
CA VAL A 69 9.83 18.63 -9.69
C VAL A 69 9.97 20.13 -9.44
N VAL A 70 9.65 20.60 -8.22
CA VAL A 70 9.78 22.01 -7.84
C VAL A 70 11.22 22.49 -7.97
N ALA A 71 12.18 21.76 -7.39
CA ALA A 71 13.61 22.10 -7.47
C ALA A 71 14.12 22.14 -8.93
N GLY A 72 13.61 21.25 -9.79
CA GLY A 72 13.91 21.26 -11.22
C GLY A 72 13.43 22.52 -11.92
N PHE A 73 12.17 22.92 -11.69
CA PHE A 73 11.61 24.15 -12.26
C PHE A 73 12.28 25.42 -11.71
N GLU A 74 12.56 25.47 -10.40
CA GLU A 74 13.28 26.58 -9.77
C GLU A 74 14.70 26.70 -10.31
N GLY A 75 15.44 25.59 -10.40
CA GLY A 75 16.78 25.57 -10.98
C GLY A 75 16.79 26.07 -12.42
N MET A 76 15.81 25.69 -13.25
CA MET A 76 15.70 26.23 -14.61
C MET A 76 15.38 27.73 -14.64
N LYS A 77 14.59 28.23 -13.69
CA LYS A 77 14.23 29.66 -13.61
C LYS A 77 15.43 30.51 -13.19
N GLU A 78 16.27 30.01 -12.29
CA GLU A 78 17.42 30.75 -11.75
C GLU A 78 18.64 30.71 -12.68
N ILE A 79 18.98 29.52 -13.21
CA ILE A 79 20.20 29.30 -14.00
C ILE A 79 19.93 29.51 -15.50
N GLY A 80 18.66 29.35 -15.92
CA GLY A 80 18.26 29.27 -17.32
C GLY A 80 18.35 27.83 -17.87
N PRO A 81 17.74 27.58 -19.04
CA PRO A 81 17.70 26.26 -19.63
C PRO A 81 19.06 25.89 -20.26
N SER A 82 19.95 25.28 -19.48
CA SER A 82 21.17 24.65 -19.99
C SER A 82 20.94 23.17 -20.29
N ARG A 83 21.59 22.63 -21.33
CA ARG A 83 21.44 21.21 -21.71
C ARG A 83 21.85 20.27 -20.57
N GLU A 84 22.89 20.63 -19.83
CA GLU A 84 23.39 19.86 -18.69
C GLU A 84 22.38 19.85 -17.53
N LEU A 85 21.79 21.00 -17.20
CA LEU A 85 20.78 21.11 -16.17
C LEU A 85 19.51 20.31 -16.53
N VAL A 86 19.05 20.42 -17.78
CA VAL A 86 17.88 19.66 -18.26
C VAL A 86 18.14 18.15 -18.20
N ALA A 87 19.35 17.70 -18.56
CA ALA A 87 19.73 16.30 -18.45
C ALA A 87 19.78 15.82 -16.99
N ALA A 88 20.33 16.64 -16.08
CA ALA A 88 20.38 16.34 -14.65
C ALA A 88 18.96 16.24 -14.04
N ILE A 89 18.09 17.23 -14.31
CA ILE A 89 16.72 17.21 -13.82
C ILE A 89 15.95 16.02 -14.38
N LYS A 90 16.10 15.72 -15.68
CA LYS A 90 15.45 14.53 -16.29
C LYS A 90 15.87 13.25 -15.58
N SER A 91 17.16 13.07 -15.33
CA SER A 91 17.68 11.91 -14.59
C SER A 91 17.06 11.84 -13.18
N ASP A 92 16.96 12.95 -12.47
CA ASP A 92 16.40 12.97 -11.12
C ASP A 92 14.88 12.73 -11.07
N LEU A 93 14.14 13.19 -12.09
CA LEU A 93 12.72 12.87 -12.25
C LEU A 93 12.50 11.40 -12.60
N GLN A 94 13.37 10.80 -13.43
CA GLN A 94 13.32 9.36 -13.72
C GLN A 94 13.51 8.52 -12.45
N LYS A 95 14.44 8.91 -11.57
CA LYS A 95 14.58 8.26 -10.25
C LYS A 95 13.29 8.39 -9.41
N SER A 96 12.61 9.54 -9.48
CA SER A 96 11.31 9.71 -8.81
C SER A 96 10.22 8.82 -9.37
N GLU A 97 10.17 8.64 -10.70
CA GLU A 97 9.24 7.68 -11.31
C GLU A 97 9.52 6.24 -10.87
N GLU A 98 10.79 5.87 -10.73
CA GLU A 98 11.18 4.56 -10.20
C GLU A 98 10.72 4.38 -8.75
N HIS A 99 10.96 5.38 -7.89
CA HIS A 99 10.48 5.35 -6.50
C HIS A 99 8.94 5.27 -6.42
N LEU A 100 8.22 5.94 -7.32
CA LEU A 100 6.76 5.84 -7.38
C LEU A 100 6.30 4.45 -7.85
N LYS A 101 6.97 3.85 -8.84
CA LYS A 101 6.68 2.47 -9.28
C LYS A 101 6.97 1.46 -8.18
N GLU A 102 8.06 1.64 -7.44
CA GLU A 102 8.37 0.82 -6.27
C GLU A 102 7.24 0.96 -5.24
N ALA A 103 6.83 2.19 -4.91
CA ALA A 103 5.74 2.45 -3.98
C ALA A 103 4.42 1.79 -4.41
N MET A 104 4.12 1.75 -5.71
CA MET A 104 2.93 1.07 -6.27
C MET A 104 2.98 -0.45 -6.15
N SER A 105 4.17 -1.03 -6.04
CA SER A 105 4.39 -2.48 -5.97
C SER A 105 4.40 -3.02 -4.54
N ILE A 106 4.24 -2.15 -3.54
CA ILE A 106 4.31 -2.52 -2.12
C ILE A 106 3.04 -3.26 -1.68
N HIS A 107 3.22 -4.30 -0.85
CA HIS A 107 2.10 -4.98 -0.19
C HIS A 107 1.27 -4.00 0.67
N GLY A 108 -0.06 -4.01 0.48
CA GLY A 108 -0.99 -3.10 1.17
C GLY A 108 -1.44 -1.91 0.34
N VAL A 109 -0.89 -1.71 -0.86
CA VAL A 109 -1.44 -0.78 -1.85
C VAL A 109 -2.75 -1.35 -2.39
N ASP A 110 -3.85 -0.69 -2.08
CA ASP A 110 -5.15 -0.99 -2.67
C ASP A 110 -5.38 -0.14 -3.95
N SER A 111 -6.51 -0.35 -4.61
CA SER A 111 -6.85 0.36 -5.85
C SER A 111 -6.91 1.89 -5.67
N GLU A 112 -7.30 2.36 -4.49
CA GLU A 112 -7.45 3.79 -4.20
C GLU A 112 -6.07 4.45 -4.06
N ILE A 113 -5.17 3.84 -3.28
CA ILE A 113 -3.77 4.28 -3.15
C ILE A 113 -3.06 4.21 -4.51
N TYR A 114 -3.31 3.14 -5.27
CA TYR A 114 -2.72 2.94 -6.60
C TYR A 114 -3.07 4.07 -7.57
N VAL A 115 -4.34 4.48 -7.62
CA VAL A 115 -4.79 5.56 -8.52
C VAL A 115 -4.03 6.86 -8.22
N HIS A 116 -3.88 7.24 -6.94
CA HIS A 116 -3.16 8.47 -6.60
C HIS A 116 -1.66 8.39 -6.85
N LEU A 117 -1.04 7.24 -6.62
CA LEU A 117 0.35 7.01 -7.01
C LEU A 117 0.54 7.08 -8.53
N TYR A 118 -0.40 6.53 -9.28
CA TYR A 118 -0.39 6.58 -10.74
C TYR A 118 -0.55 8.02 -11.25
N ASP A 119 -1.50 8.78 -10.72
CA ASP A 119 -1.69 10.20 -11.07
C ASP A 119 -0.44 11.03 -10.76
N ALA A 120 0.18 10.80 -9.60
CA ALA A 120 1.43 11.45 -9.24
C ALA A 120 2.56 11.11 -10.23
N ARG A 121 2.67 9.84 -10.65
CA ARG A 121 3.65 9.42 -11.65
C ARG A 121 3.41 10.11 -13.00
N ILE A 122 2.17 10.16 -13.46
CA ILE A 122 1.82 10.84 -14.72
C ILE A 122 2.15 12.34 -14.64
N ALA A 123 1.94 12.97 -13.48
CA ALA A 123 2.31 14.36 -13.26
C ALA A 123 3.84 14.59 -13.29
N VAL A 124 4.63 13.66 -12.75
CA VAL A 124 6.11 13.70 -12.86
C VAL A 124 6.56 13.54 -14.31
N GLU A 125 6.01 12.56 -15.04
CA GLU A 125 6.34 12.31 -16.44
C GLU A 125 5.98 13.53 -17.31
N SER A 126 4.80 14.11 -17.08
CA SER A 126 4.37 15.34 -17.74
C SER A 126 5.29 16.52 -17.42
N SER A 127 5.79 16.60 -16.18
CA SER A 127 6.78 17.61 -15.78
C SER A 127 8.08 17.45 -16.56
N ALA A 128 8.60 16.22 -16.68
CA ALA A 128 9.82 15.95 -17.44
C ALA A 128 9.68 16.35 -18.92
N GLN A 129 8.51 16.11 -19.52
CA GLN A 129 8.21 16.54 -20.89
C GLN A 129 8.11 18.06 -21.02
N MET A 130 7.48 18.75 -20.06
CA MET A 130 7.43 20.22 -20.06
C MET A 130 8.80 20.86 -19.92
N LEU A 131 9.67 20.32 -19.06
CA LEU A 131 11.05 20.82 -18.93
C LEU A 131 11.80 20.75 -20.27
N TYR A 132 11.58 19.68 -21.04
CA TYR A 132 12.14 19.56 -22.39
C TYR A 132 11.58 20.63 -23.34
N LEU A 133 10.27 20.87 -23.34
CA LEU A 133 9.64 21.90 -24.17
C LEU A 133 10.09 23.32 -23.81
N VAL A 134 10.18 23.64 -22.52
CA VAL A 134 10.67 24.94 -22.04
C VAL A 134 12.12 25.15 -22.46
N SER A 135 12.96 24.12 -22.40
CA SER A 135 14.33 24.20 -22.90
C SER A 135 14.43 24.48 -24.40
N SER A 136 13.37 24.18 -25.16
CA SER A 136 13.27 24.48 -26.59
C SER A 136 12.58 25.82 -26.91
N GLY A 137 12.28 26.65 -25.90
CA GLY A 137 11.66 27.98 -26.07
C GLY A 137 10.15 28.04 -25.86
N GLY A 138 9.54 27.00 -25.27
CA GLY A 138 8.12 27.00 -24.87
C GLY A 138 7.84 27.74 -23.56
N THR A 139 6.60 28.17 -23.33
CA THR A 139 6.14 28.79 -22.08
C THR A 139 5.89 27.75 -20.97
N THR A 140 6.23 28.10 -19.73
CA THR A 140 6.19 27.25 -18.53
C THR A 140 4.77 27.01 -18.02
N GLY A 141 4.44 25.75 -17.67
CA GLY A 141 3.10 25.30 -17.28
C GLY A 141 2.87 25.24 -15.76
N GLU A 142 1.77 25.85 -15.30
CA GLU A 142 1.22 25.72 -13.95
C GLU A 142 0.50 24.37 -13.71
N ILE A 143 0.24 23.61 -14.78
CA ILE A 143 -0.65 22.44 -14.77
C ILE A 143 -0.04 21.23 -14.02
N THR A 144 1.28 21.12 -13.92
CA THR A 144 1.96 19.91 -13.41
C THR A 144 1.98 19.79 -11.90
N LEU A 145 2.18 20.90 -11.19
CA LEU A 145 2.24 20.91 -9.73
C LEU A 145 0.85 20.63 -9.11
N ALA A 146 -0.22 21.08 -9.78
CA ALA A 146 -1.59 20.85 -9.34
C ALA A 146 -1.93 19.36 -9.23
N GLY A 147 -1.47 18.52 -10.18
CA GLY A 147 -1.69 17.08 -10.14
C GLY A 147 -1.01 16.38 -8.96
N LEU A 148 0.24 16.76 -8.66
CA LEU A 148 0.98 16.26 -7.51
C LEU A 148 0.36 16.72 -6.18
N ASP A 149 -0.12 17.95 -6.12
CA ASP A 149 -0.81 18.48 -4.95
C ASP A 149 -2.15 17.78 -4.69
N ALA A 150 -2.94 17.54 -5.74
CA ALA A 150 -4.20 16.80 -5.63
C ALA A 150 -3.97 15.35 -5.16
N ALA A 151 -2.94 14.67 -5.68
CA ALA A 151 -2.58 13.32 -5.24
C ALA A 151 -2.12 13.31 -3.77
N LEU A 152 -1.27 14.26 -3.37
CA LEU A 152 -0.77 14.35 -2.01
C LEU A 152 -1.87 14.68 -0.99
N ASP A 153 -2.78 15.60 -1.32
CA ASP A 153 -3.92 15.97 -0.48
C ASP A 153 -4.88 14.78 -0.29
N SER A 154 -5.18 14.06 -1.39
CA SER A 154 -6.00 12.84 -1.34
C SER A 154 -5.39 11.76 -0.43
N LEU A 155 -4.08 11.49 -0.58
CA LEU A 155 -3.38 10.51 0.27
C LEU A 155 -3.36 10.92 1.75
N LYS A 156 -3.14 12.21 2.05
CA LYS A 156 -3.18 12.72 3.43
C LYS A 156 -4.58 12.61 4.04
N LYS A 157 -5.63 12.92 3.27
CA LYS A 157 -7.02 12.74 3.70
C LYS A 157 -7.31 11.28 4.04
N MET A 158 -6.80 10.34 3.25
CA MET A 158 -6.94 8.90 3.52
C MET A 158 -6.21 8.45 4.79
N GLN A 159 -5.04 9.03 5.05
CA GLN A 159 -4.29 8.77 6.28
C GLN A 159 -5.06 9.27 7.52
N ILE A 160 -5.61 10.49 7.45
CA ILE A 160 -6.38 11.09 8.55
C ILE A 160 -7.70 10.35 8.80
N ALA A 161 -8.40 9.93 7.75
CA ALA A 161 -9.68 9.21 7.88
C ALA A 161 -9.55 7.81 8.50
N LYS A 162 -8.32 7.32 8.72
CA LYS A 162 -8.03 5.96 9.19
C LYS A 162 -7.19 5.90 10.46
N GLY A 163 -6.62 7.03 10.90
CA GLY A 163 -5.95 7.18 12.20
C GLY A 163 -6.95 7.51 13.29
#